data_AF-A0A9D8SK02-F1
#
_entry.id   AF-A0A9D8SK02-F1
#
_cell.length_a   1.000
_cell.length_b   1.000
_cell.length_c   1.000
_cell.angle_alpha   90.00
_cell.angle_beta   90.00
_cell.angle_gamma   90.00
#
_symmetry.space_group_name_H-M   'P 1'
#
loop_
_entity.id
_entity.type
_entity.pdbx_description
1 polymer ?
#
loop_
_entity_poly.entity_id
_entity_poly.type
_entity_poly.pdbx_seq_one_letter_code
_entity_poly.pdbx_strand_id
1 'polypeptide(L)'
;ENLEGHQMPHMMKRRHFCMLSFFLSFGALTFSVSAKEAGTPRGTGTPRRTGTPRRTRTGTARRTGTVLKVGPGQAFERIEDAVQAAGPNTEIVVYPRKNGEPYTQVHVLVRTPKLTIRAADPKRPVVLDGEGFDYSGAGSIPRAIVQFSAGADGGKLIGFILQNAHNQTHNAAGVRISQANGVTVSRCVICANDMGIMSDGSALQKTGADQKIEDCEIVRNGALEDAGFNHNLYLGGDSAEVSRCEIAWPLTGHNLKSRVHRLTVSNCFIHDSANRELDLVDSKENTDQPQSDVLLEGNRIVKDPNCRGNKNVIHFGSDQGVRHDGILTLRKNHIVTPFSSPVIDLSDGNGLVLQKNRFSDAGSGSRAPLVQKRAENEISIRGSGNQFPENFILPVSR
;
A
#
# COMPACT_ATOMS: atom_id res chain seq x y z
N GLU A 1 55.14 -29.21 20.34
CA GLU A 1 55.23 -27.74 20.36
C GLU A 1 55.08 -27.22 18.93
N ASN A 2 54.20 -26.24 18.75
CA ASN A 2 54.07 -25.28 17.61
C ASN A 2 53.86 -25.87 16.20
N LEU A 3 52.63 -25.79 15.66
CA LEU A 3 52.00 -24.66 14.96
C LEU A 3 52.41 -24.56 13.47
N GLU A 4 51.42 -24.79 12.59
CA GLU A 4 50.99 -23.94 11.46
C GLU A 4 50.59 -24.74 10.21
N GLY A 5 49.45 -24.37 9.62
CA GLY A 5 49.07 -24.75 8.26
C GLY A 5 47.66 -25.31 8.09
N HIS A 6 46.63 -24.49 8.22
CA HIS A 6 45.31 -24.78 7.64
C HIS A 6 45.04 -23.83 6.48
N GLN A 7 45.13 -24.38 5.27
CA GLN A 7 44.61 -23.78 4.05
C GLN A 7 43.07 -23.86 4.08
N MET A 8 42.40 -22.73 3.91
CA MET A 8 40.98 -22.67 3.61
C MET A 8 40.71 -23.05 2.15
N PRO A 9 39.62 -23.77 1.83
CA PRO A 9 39.25 -24.04 0.45
C PRO A 9 38.51 -22.85 -0.19
N HIS A 10 38.78 -22.68 -1.47
CA HIS A 10 38.20 -21.72 -2.41
C HIS A 10 36.67 -21.62 -2.34
N MET A 11 36.16 -20.42 -2.07
CA MET A 11 34.78 -20.03 -2.38
C MET A 11 34.60 -19.90 -3.90
N MET A 12 33.73 -20.75 -4.45
CA MET A 12 33.23 -20.65 -5.82
C MET A 12 32.40 -19.36 -6.03
N LYS A 13 32.76 -18.60 -7.07
CA LYS A 13 31.95 -17.53 -7.65
C LYS A 13 30.63 -18.11 -8.17
N ARG A 14 29.51 -17.86 -7.49
CA ARG A 14 28.17 -18.07 -8.08
C ARG A 14 27.79 -16.87 -8.94
N ARG A 15 27.67 -17.13 -10.24
CA ARG A 15 27.13 -16.21 -11.25
C ARG A 15 25.65 -15.96 -10.95
N HIS A 16 25.24 -14.71 -11.03
CA HIS A 16 23.84 -14.28 -10.97
C HIS A 16 23.08 -14.93 -12.15
N PHE A 17 22.10 -15.77 -11.83
CA PHE A 17 21.07 -16.17 -12.77
C PHE A 17 19.85 -15.28 -12.47
N CYS A 18 19.57 -14.37 -13.40
CA CYS A 18 18.36 -13.57 -13.43
C CYS A 18 17.20 -14.53 -13.73
N MET A 19 16.37 -14.85 -12.73
CA MET A 19 15.19 -15.67 -12.93
C MET A 19 14.05 -14.77 -13.41
N LEU A 20 13.80 -14.84 -14.71
CA LEU A 20 12.68 -14.21 -15.40
C LEU A 20 11.38 -14.86 -14.88
N SER A 21 10.65 -14.17 -14.00
CA SER A 21 9.33 -14.61 -13.57
C SER A 21 8.31 -14.26 -14.65
N PHE A 22 7.85 -15.28 -15.38
CA PHE A 22 6.77 -15.18 -16.36
C PHE A 22 5.43 -14.89 -15.66
N PHE A 23 4.88 -13.70 -15.87
CA PHE A 23 3.45 -13.45 -15.67
C PHE A 23 2.68 -14.07 -16.84
N LEU A 24 2.06 -15.23 -16.61
CA LEU A 24 1.06 -15.81 -17.52
C LEU A 24 -0.26 -15.03 -17.34
N SER A 25 -0.48 -14.06 -18.21
CA SER A 25 -1.77 -13.39 -18.38
C SER A 25 -2.70 -14.30 -19.19
N PHE A 26 -3.66 -14.94 -18.53
CA PHE A 26 -4.74 -15.63 -19.23
C PHE A 26 -5.70 -14.58 -19.81
N GLY A 27 -5.67 -14.43 -21.13
CA GLY A 27 -6.61 -13.60 -21.87
C GLY A 27 -8.02 -14.17 -21.82
N ALA A 28 -8.96 -13.42 -21.25
CA ALA A 28 -10.38 -13.70 -21.38
C ALA A 28 -10.84 -13.31 -22.80
N LEU A 29 -11.24 -14.31 -23.57
CA LEU A 29 -11.85 -14.16 -24.89
C LEU A 29 -13.30 -13.70 -24.72
N THR A 30 -13.60 -12.41 -24.91
CA THR A 30 -14.98 -11.93 -24.97
C THR A 30 -15.46 -11.85 -26.42
N PHE A 31 -16.38 -12.75 -26.78
CA PHE A 31 -17.20 -12.63 -28.00
C PHE A 31 -18.23 -11.51 -27.81
N SER A 32 -18.18 -10.48 -28.66
CA SER A 32 -19.25 -9.49 -28.80
C SER A 32 -20.18 -9.93 -29.93
N VAL A 33 -21.44 -10.23 -29.61
CA VAL A 33 -22.51 -10.42 -30.59
C VAL A 33 -23.29 -9.12 -30.67
N SER A 34 -23.16 -8.44 -31.80
CA SER A 34 -23.89 -7.23 -32.18
C SER A 34 -25.33 -7.60 -32.55
N ALA A 35 -26.30 -7.21 -31.71
CA ALA A 35 -27.73 -7.26 -32.05
C ALA A 35 -28.17 -5.89 -32.61
N LYS A 36 -28.59 -5.92 -33.88
CA LYS A 36 -29.18 -4.81 -34.63
C LYS A 36 -30.50 -4.35 -34.00
N GLU A 37 -30.63 -3.03 -33.88
CA GLU A 37 -31.87 -2.32 -33.59
C GLU A 37 -32.94 -2.59 -34.67
N ALA A 38 -34.17 -2.86 -34.24
CA ALA A 38 -35.36 -2.81 -35.08
C ALA A 38 -36.34 -1.78 -34.49
N GLY A 39 -36.74 -0.84 -35.34
CA GLY A 39 -37.48 0.36 -34.97
C GLY A 39 -38.94 0.16 -34.56
N THR A 40 -39.55 1.26 -34.16
CA THR A 40 -41.02 1.38 -34.01
C THR A 40 -41.44 2.81 -34.31
N PRO A 41 -42.64 3.03 -34.89
CA PRO A 41 -42.96 4.24 -35.63
C PRO A 41 -43.61 5.34 -34.80
N ARG A 42 -43.56 6.55 -35.38
CA ARG A 42 -44.17 7.80 -34.92
C ARG A 42 -45.69 7.71 -34.88
N GLY A 43 -46.27 8.07 -33.73
CA GLY A 43 -47.69 8.37 -33.56
C GLY A 43 -47.86 9.78 -32.97
N THR A 44 -48.50 10.66 -33.73
CA THR A 44 -48.86 12.03 -33.38
C THR A 44 -50.12 12.07 -32.52
N GLY A 45 -50.05 12.70 -31.33
CA GLY A 45 -51.20 12.93 -30.45
C GLY A 45 -51.08 14.26 -29.71
N THR A 46 -52.12 15.09 -29.83
CA THR A 46 -52.31 16.45 -29.30
C THR A 46 -52.43 16.49 -27.76
N PRO A 47 -52.17 17.65 -27.11
CA PRO A 47 -51.95 17.73 -25.66
C PRO A 47 -53.27 17.88 -24.89
N ARG A 48 -53.45 17.07 -23.84
CA ARG A 48 -54.54 17.22 -22.86
C ARG A 48 -53.96 17.70 -21.53
N ARG A 49 -54.28 18.95 -21.16
CA ARG A 49 -54.08 19.53 -19.82
C ARG A 49 -54.72 18.64 -18.75
N THR A 50 -53.95 18.14 -17.81
CA THR A 50 -54.45 17.75 -16.47
C THR A 50 -53.34 17.87 -15.41
N GLY A 51 -53.69 18.55 -14.30
CA GLY A 51 -53.25 18.26 -12.94
C GLY A 51 -51.75 18.30 -12.61
N THR A 52 -51.33 19.33 -11.90
CA THR A 52 -50.11 19.34 -11.09
C THR A 52 -50.11 18.14 -10.12
N PRO A 53 -49.16 17.19 -10.20
CA PRO A 53 -49.05 16.14 -9.20
C PRO A 53 -48.41 16.75 -7.96
N ARG A 54 -49.15 16.69 -6.85
CA ARG A 54 -48.64 16.95 -5.51
C ARG A 54 -47.49 15.97 -5.25
N ARG A 55 -46.25 16.46 -5.35
CA ARG A 55 -45.03 15.75 -4.94
C ARG A 55 -45.16 15.35 -3.48
N THR A 56 -45.63 14.14 -3.23
CA THR A 56 -45.34 13.44 -1.99
C THR A 56 -43.83 13.22 -1.96
N ARG A 57 -43.14 13.90 -1.03
CA ARG A 57 -41.77 13.54 -0.63
C ARG A 57 -41.85 12.09 -0.15
N THR A 58 -41.56 11.14 -1.03
CA THR A 58 -41.09 9.83 -0.62
C THR A 58 -39.77 10.09 0.10
N GLY A 59 -39.85 10.18 1.42
CA GLY A 59 -38.66 10.16 2.25
C GLY A 59 -37.91 8.88 1.89
N THR A 60 -36.76 9.02 1.24
CA THR A 60 -35.79 7.95 1.09
C THR A 60 -35.38 7.59 2.51
N ALA A 61 -36.07 6.61 3.10
CA ALA A 61 -35.67 6.01 4.35
C ALA A 61 -34.22 5.57 4.16
N ARG A 62 -33.31 6.23 4.87
CA ARG A 62 -31.91 5.86 4.95
C ARG A 62 -31.90 4.43 5.50
N ARG A 63 -31.77 3.43 4.61
CA ARG A 63 -31.60 2.02 5.00
C ARG A 63 -30.37 1.99 5.91
N THR A 64 -30.61 1.87 7.22
CA THR A 64 -29.56 1.55 8.18
C THR A 64 -29.01 0.19 7.77
N GLY A 65 -27.70 0.11 7.53
CA GLY A 65 -27.05 -1.15 7.16
C GLY A 65 -27.31 -2.23 8.21
N THR A 66 -27.33 -3.49 7.78
CA THR A 66 -27.41 -4.64 8.68
C THR A 66 -26.17 -4.66 9.57
N VAL A 67 -26.34 -4.94 10.88
CA VAL A 67 -25.22 -5.10 11.80
C VAL A 67 -25.12 -6.57 12.20
N LEU A 68 -23.98 -7.20 11.90
CA LEU A 68 -23.64 -8.55 12.37
C LEU A 68 -22.61 -8.45 13.49
N LYS A 69 -22.73 -9.30 14.51
CA LYS A 69 -21.85 -9.28 15.68
C LYS A 69 -21.05 -10.57 15.77
N VAL A 70 -19.75 -10.45 15.97
CA VAL A 70 -18.80 -11.57 16.06
C VAL A 70 -18.15 -11.59 17.44
N GLY A 71 -18.01 -12.78 18.03
CA GLY A 71 -17.26 -13.02 19.26
C GLY A 71 -18.05 -13.78 20.34
N PRO A 72 -17.48 -13.94 21.55
CA PRO A 72 -18.11 -14.73 22.60
C PRO A 72 -19.53 -14.27 22.92
N GLY A 73 -20.49 -15.20 22.85
CA GLY A 73 -21.90 -14.94 23.09
C GLY A 73 -22.60 -14.08 22.03
N GLN A 74 -21.97 -13.84 20.88
CA GLN A 74 -22.59 -13.15 19.74
C GLN A 74 -23.18 -14.14 18.73
N ALA A 75 -23.88 -13.62 17.72
CA ALA A 75 -24.53 -14.44 16.69
C ALA A 75 -23.54 -15.25 15.84
N PHE A 76 -22.32 -14.73 15.65
CA PHE A 76 -21.25 -15.43 14.94
C PHE A 76 -20.05 -15.59 15.88
N GLU A 77 -19.41 -16.75 15.86
CA GLU A 77 -18.16 -16.98 16.59
C GLU A 77 -16.93 -16.56 15.78
N ARG A 78 -17.03 -16.67 14.45
CA ARG A 78 -15.96 -16.40 13.48
C ARG A 78 -16.29 -15.22 12.58
N ILE A 79 -15.25 -14.50 12.16
CA ILE A 79 -15.41 -13.33 11.29
C ILE A 79 -15.78 -13.79 9.88
N GLU A 80 -15.22 -14.91 9.42
CA GLU A 80 -15.46 -15.49 8.10
C GLU A 80 -16.95 -15.81 7.90
N ASP A 81 -17.59 -16.41 8.90
CA ASP A 81 -19.01 -16.76 8.85
C ASP A 81 -19.90 -15.51 8.76
N ALA A 82 -19.56 -14.45 9.49
CA ALA A 82 -20.27 -13.17 9.40
C ALA A 82 -20.07 -12.50 8.04
N VAL A 83 -18.87 -12.59 7.45
CA VAL A 83 -18.59 -12.08 6.10
C VAL A 83 -19.37 -12.85 5.05
N GLN A 84 -19.48 -14.16 5.17
CA GLN A 84 -20.29 -14.99 4.27
C GLN A 84 -21.78 -14.66 4.35
N ALA A 85 -22.29 -14.32 5.54
CA ALA A 85 -23.68 -13.90 5.75
C ALA A 85 -23.95 -12.44 5.36
N ALA A 86 -22.91 -11.63 5.13
CA ALA A 86 -23.05 -10.20 4.92
C ALA A 86 -23.50 -9.84 3.49
N GLY A 87 -24.49 -8.94 3.40
CA GLY A 87 -24.85 -8.25 2.16
C GLY A 87 -24.15 -6.88 2.03
N PRO A 88 -24.35 -6.16 0.91
CA PRO A 88 -23.81 -4.82 0.74
C PRO A 88 -24.22 -3.84 1.86
N ASN A 89 -23.31 -2.97 2.28
CA ASN A 89 -23.50 -2.01 3.37
C ASN A 89 -23.67 -2.64 4.77
N THR A 90 -23.31 -3.91 4.95
CA THR A 90 -23.30 -4.55 6.27
C THR A 90 -22.15 -4.00 7.12
N GLU A 91 -22.38 -3.88 8.42
CA GLU A 91 -21.36 -3.63 9.43
C GLU A 91 -21.15 -4.89 10.27
N ILE A 92 -19.93 -5.40 10.29
CA ILE A 92 -19.50 -6.50 11.14
C ILE A 92 -18.75 -5.91 12.32
N VAL A 93 -19.30 -6.10 13.52
CA VAL A 93 -18.74 -5.61 14.78
C VAL A 93 -18.14 -6.79 15.54
N VAL A 94 -16.81 -6.77 15.69
CA VAL A 94 -16.05 -7.86 16.30
C VAL A 94 -15.71 -7.51 17.74
N TYR A 95 -16.18 -8.32 18.68
CA TYR A 95 -15.93 -8.14 20.11
C TYR A 95 -14.61 -8.83 20.51
N PRO A 96 -13.85 -8.29 21.46
CA PRO A 96 -12.65 -8.96 21.97
C PRO A 96 -13.01 -10.28 22.65
N ARG A 97 -12.14 -11.29 22.52
CA ARG A 97 -12.29 -12.53 23.28
C ARG A 97 -11.97 -12.31 24.76
N LYS A 98 -12.33 -13.29 25.59
CA LYS A 98 -12.03 -13.29 27.02
C LYS A 98 -10.52 -13.09 27.22
N ASN A 99 -10.14 -12.26 28.19
CA ASN A 99 -8.74 -11.95 28.51
C ASN A 99 -7.88 -11.36 27.36
N GLY A 100 -8.50 -10.93 26.25
CA GLY A 100 -7.74 -10.39 25.11
C GLY A 100 -7.12 -11.46 24.21
N GLU A 101 -7.52 -12.73 24.35
CA GLU A 101 -7.06 -13.82 23.49
C GLU A 101 -7.27 -13.51 21.99
N PRO A 102 -6.36 -13.93 21.11
CA PRO A 102 -6.50 -13.70 19.68
C PRO A 102 -7.64 -14.52 19.06
N TYR A 103 -8.18 -14.00 17.96
CA TYR A 103 -8.81 -14.85 16.95
C TYR A 103 -7.68 -15.48 16.14
N THR A 104 -7.53 -16.80 16.19
CA THR A 104 -6.44 -17.53 15.52
C THR A 104 -6.87 -18.02 14.14
N GLN A 105 -5.88 -18.24 13.26
CA GLN A 105 -6.09 -18.74 11.89
C GLN A 105 -7.06 -17.88 11.06
N VAL A 106 -7.08 -16.56 11.27
CA VAL A 106 -8.06 -15.66 10.64
C VAL A 106 -7.79 -15.50 9.15
N HIS A 107 -8.80 -15.68 8.31
CA HIS A 107 -8.66 -15.63 6.84
C HIS A 107 -9.90 -15.03 6.18
N VAL A 108 -10.02 -13.71 6.25
CA VAL A 108 -11.19 -12.99 5.75
C VAL A 108 -11.01 -12.64 4.28
N LEU A 109 -11.89 -13.17 3.43
CA LEU A 109 -11.98 -12.80 2.02
C LEU A 109 -13.25 -11.99 1.75
N VAL A 110 -13.08 -10.71 1.47
CA VAL A 110 -14.18 -9.78 1.19
C VAL A 110 -14.35 -9.66 -0.33
N ARG A 111 -15.57 -9.94 -0.81
CA ARG A 111 -16.04 -9.66 -2.17
C ARG A 111 -17.34 -8.86 -2.21
N THR A 112 -17.84 -8.50 -1.02
CA THR A 112 -19.09 -7.77 -0.84
C THR A 112 -18.80 -6.27 -0.77
N PRO A 113 -19.45 -5.42 -1.58
CA PRO A 113 -19.17 -4.00 -1.60
C PRO A 113 -19.67 -3.32 -0.31
N LYS A 114 -18.94 -2.28 0.12
CA LYS A 114 -19.28 -1.41 1.25
C LYS A 114 -19.41 -2.16 2.57
N LEU A 115 -18.73 -3.30 2.71
CA LEU A 115 -18.65 -4.03 3.97
C LEU A 115 -17.73 -3.29 4.93
N THR A 116 -18.23 -2.98 6.13
CA THR A 116 -17.38 -2.44 7.22
C THR A 116 -17.11 -3.56 8.22
N ILE A 117 -15.85 -3.86 8.48
CA ILE A 117 -15.41 -4.76 9.54
C ILE A 117 -14.69 -3.89 10.57
N ARG A 118 -15.17 -3.89 11.81
CA ARG A 118 -14.56 -3.07 12.87
C ARG A 118 -14.50 -3.77 14.21
N ALA A 119 -13.50 -3.43 15.01
CA ALA A 119 -13.50 -3.75 16.43
C ALA A 119 -14.67 -3.05 17.14
N ALA A 120 -15.24 -3.74 18.13
CA ALA A 120 -16.36 -3.26 18.91
C ALA A 120 -15.96 -2.10 19.83
N ASP A 121 -14.77 -2.18 20.42
CA ASP A 121 -14.26 -1.23 21.41
C ASP A 121 -12.83 -0.81 21.03
N PRO A 122 -12.58 0.46 20.68
CA PRO A 122 -11.24 0.93 20.33
C PRO A 122 -10.25 0.92 21.52
N LYS A 123 -10.72 0.77 22.76
CA LYS A 123 -9.86 0.67 23.95
C LYS A 123 -9.47 -0.77 24.28
N ARG A 124 -10.12 -1.76 23.65
CA ARG A 124 -9.86 -3.17 23.86
C ARG A 124 -9.51 -3.80 22.52
N PRO A 125 -8.21 -3.86 22.18
CA PRO A 125 -7.79 -4.29 20.86
C PRO A 125 -8.30 -5.70 20.56
N VAL A 126 -8.74 -5.90 19.33
CA VAL A 126 -9.07 -7.22 18.81
C VAL A 126 -7.88 -7.68 17.98
N VAL A 127 -7.24 -8.76 18.43
CA VAL A 127 -6.12 -9.39 17.72
C VAL A 127 -6.65 -10.41 16.72
N LEU A 128 -6.30 -10.21 15.46
CA LEU A 128 -6.49 -11.14 14.36
C LEU A 128 -5.12 -11.77 14.08
N ASP A 129 -4.98 -13.02 14.50
CA ASP A 129 -3.75 -13.78 14.39
C ASP A 129 -3.87 -14.78 13.23
N GLY A 130 -2.93 -14.66 12.29
CA GLY A 130 -2.87 -15.52 11.12
C GLY A 130 -2.15 -16.84 11.35
N GLU A 131 -1.53 -17.04 12.52
CA GLU A 131 -0.74 -18.22 12.80
C GLU A 131 -1.54 -19.51 12.55
N GLY A 132 -0.93 -20.44 11.81
CA GLY A 132 -1.48 -21.75 11.52
C GLY A 132 -2.49 -21.81 10.36
N PHE A 133 -2.73 -20.72 9.62
CA PHE A 133 -3.51 -20.74 8.38
C PHE A 133 -2.62 -20.82 7.13
N ASP A 134 -3.13 -21.42 6.04
CA ASP A 134 -2.44 -21.43 4.74
C ASP A 134 -2.74 -20.15 3.95
N TYR A 135 -1.81 -19.20 3.90
CA TYR A 135 -1.91 -18.00 3.06
C TYR A 135 -1.32 -18.18 1.66
N SER A 136 -1.36 -19.39 1.08
CA SER A 136 -0.82 -19.68 -0.25
C SER A 136 -1.38 -18.77 -1.34
N GLY A 137 -2.59 -18.24 -1.18
CA GLY A 137 -3.29 -17.51 -2.24
C GLY A 137 -3.80 -18.40 -3.37
N ALA A 138 -3.83 -19.72 -3.17
CA ALA A 138 -4.29 -20.68 -4.17
C ALA A 138 -5.82 -20.64 -4.33
N GLY A 139 -6.30 -20.41 -5.55
CA GLY A 139 -7.74 -20.39 -5.83
C GLY A 139 -8.49 -19.32 -5.04
N SER A 140 -9.34 -19.73 -4.10
CA SER A 140 -10.09 -18.82 -3.21
C SER A 140 -9.47 -18.64 -1.83
N ILE A 141 -8.29 -19.21 -1.59
CA ILE A 141 -7.55 -18.98 -0.35
C ILE A 141 -7.02 -17.54 -0.39
N PRO A 142 -7.29 -16.69 0.62
CA PRO A 142 -6.71 -15.34 0.65
C PRO A 142 -5.21 -15.41 0.92
N ARG A 143 -4.46 -14.44 0.41
CA ARG A 143 -3.03 -14.25 0.69
C ARG A 143 -2.82 -13.18 1.77
N ALA A 144 -3.78 -13.07 2.68
CA ALA A 144 -3.74 -12.14 3.81
C ALA A 144 -4.74 -12.53 4.91
N ILE A 145 -4.53 -12.00 6.12
CA ILE A 145 -5.51 -12.09 7.22
C ILE A 145 -6.83 -11.46 6.81
N VAL A 146 -6.78 -10.29 6.15
CA VAL A 146 -7.94 -9.66 5.52
C VAL A 146 -7.61 -9.28 4.08
N GLN A 147 -8.32 -9.86 3.13
CA GLN A 147 -8.20 -9.56 1.72
C GLN A 147 -9.50 -8.95 1.16
N PHE A 148 -9.41 -7.72 0.67
CA PHE A 148 -10.44 -7.10 -0.17
C PHE A 148 -10.14 -7.41 -1.64
N SER A 149 -10.99 -8.20 -2.29
CA SER A 149 -10.85 -8.55 -3.70
C SER A 149 -11.82 -7.76 -4.59
N ALA A 150 -11.65 -7.86 -5.91
CA ALA A 150 -12.59 -7.31 -6.89
C ALA A 150 -14.06 -7.54 -6.47
N GLY A 151 -14.85 -6.46 -6.50
CA GLY A 151 -16.23 -6.43 -5.99
C GLY A 151 -16.39 -5.92 -4.55
N ALA A 152 -15.30 -5.80 -3.77
CA ALA A 152 -15.32 -5.31 -2.40
C ALA A 152 -15.26 -3.77 -2.26
N ASP A 153 -15.73 -3.04 -3.28
CA ASP A 153 -15.55 -1.58 -3.36
C ASP A 153 -16.16 -0.85 -2.15
N GLY A 154 -15.44 0.13 -1.62
CA GLY A 154 -15.85 0.90 -0.44
C GLY A 154 -15.74 0.11 0.88
N GLY A 155 -15.05 -1.03 0.88
CA GLY A 155 -14.80 -1.85 2.06
C GLY A 155 -13.99 -1.10 3.13
N LYS A 156 -14.20 -1.43 4.40
CA LYS A 156 -13.50 -0.80 5.52
C LYS A 156 -13.02 -1.83 6.55
N LEU A 157 -11.79 -1.68 7.01
CA LEU A 157 -11.21 -2.44 8.11
C LEU A 157 -10.74 -1.46 9.20
N ILE A 158 -11.23 -1.61 10.43
CA ILE A 158 -11.06 -0.57 11.45
C ILE A 158 -10.75 -1.16 12.83
N GLY A 159 -9.64 -0.75 13.45
CA GLY A 159 -9.43 -0.94 14.89
C GLY A 159 -8.83 -2.29 15.32
N PHE A 160 -8.08 -2.97 14.45
CA PHE A 160 -7.55 -4.32 14.71
C PHE A 160 -6.04 -4.34 14.89
N ILE A 161 -5.55 -5.36 15.60
CA ILE A 161 -4.16 -5.80 15.51
C ILE A 161 -4.13 -6.99 14.54
N LEU A 162 -3.28 -6.96 13.51
CA LEU A 162 -3.15 -8.00 12.49
C LEU A 162 -1.72 -8.54 12.48
N GLN A 163 -1.54 -9.83 12.80
CA GLN A 163 -0.21 -10.42 12.99
C GLN A 163 -0.06 -11.86 12.51
N ASN A 164 1.20 -12.27 12.30
CA ASN A 164 1.66 -13.64 12.06
C ASN A 164 1.08 -14.31 10.80
N ALA A 165 0.76 -13.54 9.77
CA ALA A 165 0.47 -14.13 8.45
C ALA A 165 1.78 -14.47 7.72
N HIS A 166 1.98 -15.77 7.49
CA HIS A 166 3.17 -16.31 6.83
C HIS A 166 2.83 -17.32 5.73
N ASN A 167 3.61 -17.35 4.65
CA ASN A 167 3.58 -18.43 3.65
C ASN A 167 4.97 -18.75 3.07
N GLN A 168 5.04 -19.79 2.24
CA GLN A 168 6.30 -20.31 1.67
C GLN A 168 6.97 -19.35 0.67
N THR A 169 6.27 -18.32 0.21
CA THR A 169 6.77 -17.32 -0.75
C THR A 169 6.92 -15.94 -0.11
N HIS A 170 6.88 -15.89 1.22
CA HIS A 170 7.14 -14.70 2.02
C HIS A 170 6.35 -13.46 1.57
N ASN A 171 5.08 -13.66 1.22
CA ASN A 171 4.21 -12.60 0.71
C ASN A 171 2.79 -12.63 1.31
N ALA A 172 2.59 -13.36 2.41
CA ALA A 172 1.35 -13.33 3.18
C ALA A 172 1.20 -11.99 3.90
N ALA A 173 0.12 -11.27 3.65
CA ALA A 173 -0.06 -9.91 4.18
C ALA A 173 -0.94 -9.85 5.44
N GLY A 174 -0.73 -8.85 6.29
CA GLY A 174 -1.75 -8.47 7.26
C GLY A 174 -3.03 -8.02 6.56
N VAL A 175 -2.90 -7.12 5.57
CA VAL A 175 -4.02 -6.69 4.71
C VAL A 175 -3.62 -6.77 3.24
N ARG A 176 -4.53 -7.27 2.39
CA ARG A 176 -4.38 -7.23 0.95
C ARG A 176 -5.56 -6.55 0.26
N ILE A 177 -5.29 -5.60 -0.63
CA ILE A 177 -6.29 -4.93 -1.48
C ILE A 177 -6.01 -5.33 -2.92
N SER A 178 -6.81 -6.24 -3.46
CA SER A 178 -6.66 -6.73 -4.83
C SER A 178 -7.78 -6.18 -5.70
N GLN A 179 -7.46 -5.14 -6.48
CA GLN A 179 -8.32 -4.48 -7.46
C GLN A 179 -9.56 -3.74 -6.92
N ALA A 180 -9.94 -3.92 -5.65
CA ALA A 180 -11.06 -3.23 -5.04
C ALA A 180 -10.80 -1.71 -4.90
N ASN A 181 -11.83 -0.91 -5.17
CA ASN A 181 -11.75 0.55 -5.12
C ASN A 181 -12.28 1.10 -3.79
N GLY A 182 -11.77 2.26 -3.35
CA GLY A 182 -12.29 2.98 -2.19
C GLY A 182 -12.14 2.23 -0.86
N VAL A 183 -11.20 1.29 -0.76
CA VAL A 183 -10.97 0.52 0.47
C VAL A 183 -10.28 1.40 1.51
N THR A 184 -10.76 1.38 2.74
CA THR A 184 -10.16 2.08 3.89
C THR A 184 -9.64 1.10 4.93
N VAL A 185 -8.37 1.21 5.29
CA VAL A 185 -7.75 0.54 6.44
C VAL A 185 -7.41 1.61 7.46
N SER A 186 -7.99 1.55 8.66
CA SER A 186 -7.77 2.59 9.65
C SER A 186 -7.67 2.14 11.09
N ARG A 187 -6.84 2.85 11.87
CA ARG A 187 -6.65 2.57 13.30
C ARG A 187 -6.23 1.12 13.57
N CYS A 188 -5.40 0.57 12.70
CA CYS A 188 -4.90 -0.79 12.83
C CYS A 188 -3.43 -0.79 13.26
N VAL A 189 -3.03 -1.81 14.00
CA VAL A 189 -1.63 -2.20 14.19
C VAL A 189 -1.38 -3.41 13.29
N ILE A 190 -0.39 -3.35 12.42
CA ILE A 190 -0.08 -4.40 11.44
C ILE A 190 1.38 -4.78 11.59
N CYS A 191 1.64 -5.97 12.12
CA CYS A 191 2.99 -6.36 12.51
C CYS A 191 3.26 -7.87 12.38
N ALA A 192 4.54 -8.24 12.29
CA ALA A 192 4.98 -9.64 12.25
C ALA A 192 4.31 -10.49 11.15
N ASN A 193 3.92 -9.87 10.04
CA ASN A 193 3.49 -10.58 8.83
C ASN A 193 4.63 -10.63 7.82
N ASP A 194 4.59 -11.51 6.83
CA ASP A 194 5.57 -11.44 5.73
C ASP A 194 5.45 -10.09 4.99
N MET A 195 4.24 -9.56 4.83
CA MET A 195 3.94 -8.25 4.25
C MET A 195 2.99 -7.47 5.18
N GLY A 196 3.18 -6.18 5.37
CA GLY A 196 2.23 -5.39 6.17
C GLY A 196 0.91 -5.19 5.43
N ILE A 197 0.90 -4.24 4.49
CA ILE A 197 -0.20 -4.03 3.54
C ILE A 197 0.31 -4.21 2.12
N MET A 198 -0.38 -5.03 1.34
CA MET A 198 -0.12 -5.21 -0.08
C MET A 198 -1.32 -4.79 -0.91
N SER A 199 -1.11 -4.04 -2.00
CA SER A 199 -2.15 -3.78 -2.97
C SER A 199 -1.72 -3.96 -4.42
N ASP A 200 -2.71 -4.31 -5.24
CA ASP A 200 -2.58 -4.43 -6.69
C ASP A 200 -3.82 -3.86 -7.41
N GLY A 201 -3.63 -3.55 -8.68
CA GLY A 201 -4.62 -2.90 -9.53
C GLY A 201 -3.98 -2.34 -10.80
N SER A 202 -4.78 -1.63 -11.58
CA SER A 202 -4.37 -1.02 -12.85
C SER A 202 -4.97 0.37 -12.98
N ALA A 203 -4.13 1.37 -13.24
CA ALA A 203 -4.57 2.73 -13.55
C ALA A 203 -5.33 2.77 -14.88
N LEU A 204 -4.86 2.00 -15.87
CA LEU A 204 -5.54 1.84 -17.15
C LEU A 204 -6.97 1.30 -16.98
N GLN A 205 -7.18 0.36 -16.05
CA GLN A 205 -8.49 -0.23 -15.77
C GLN A 205 -9.25 0.46 -14.62
N LYS A 206 -8.63 1.45 -13.96
CA LYS A 206 -9.16 2.14 -12.76
C LYS A 206 -9.55 1.18 -11.64
N THR A 207 -8.67 0.21 -11.36
CA THR A 207 -8.80 -0.73 -10.25
C THR A 207 -7.73 -0.46 -9.19
N GLY A 208 -8.03 -0.77 -7.93
CA GLY A 208 -7.20 -0.33 -6.81
C GLY A 208 -7.14 1.20 -6.71
N ALA A 209 -8.23 1.88 -7.03
CA ALA A 209 -8.38 3.32 -6.90
C ALA A 209 -8.83 3.72 -5.49
N ASP A 210 -8.48 4.92 -5.08
CA ASP A 210 -8.92 5.59 -3.86
C ASP A 210 -8.70 4.76 -2.58
N GLN A 211 -7.58 4.04 -2.54
CA GLN A 211 -7.17 3.30 -1.34
C GLN A 211 -6.79 4.29 -0.23
N LYS A 212 -7.28 4.06 0.98
CA LYS A 212 -6.99 4.91 2.15
C LYS A 212 -6.42 4.09 3.28
N ILE A 213 -5.22 4.45 3.72
CA ILE A 213 -4.53 3.83 4.84
C ILE A 213 -4.26 4.94 5.84
N GLU A 214 -4.97 4.94 6.96
CA GLU A 214 -4.93 6.09 7.88
C GLU A 214 -4.89 5.72 9.36
N ASP A 215 -4.15 6.51 10.14
CA ASP A 215 -4.07 6.36 11.60
C ASP A 215 -3.58 4.95 12.02
N CYS A 216 -2.68 4.34 11.25
CA CYS A 216 -2.17 2.98 11.49
C CYS A 216 -0.73 2.97 12.03
N GLU A 217 -0.39 1.90 12.76
CA GLU A 217 0.99 1.51 13.07
C GLU A 217 1.34 0.29 12.22
N ILE A 218 2.31 0.40 11.32
CA ILE A 218 2.69 -0.65 10.37
C ILE A 218 4.17 -0.95 10.59
N VAL A 219 4.45 -1.98 11.39
CA VAL A 219 5.78 -2.17 11.97
C VAL A 219 6.22 -3.63 11.95
N ARG A 220 7.53 -3.88 11.80
CA ARG A 220 8.10 -5.23 11.95
C ARG A 220 7.45 -6.29 11.06
N ASN A 221 7.05 -5.91 9.85
CA ASN A 221 6.69 -6.86 8.80
C ASN A 221 7.93 -7.20 7.96
N GLY A 222 7.93 -8.40 7.38
CA GLY A 222 9.00 -8.91 6.56
C GLY A 222 9.39 -10.33 6.90
N ALA A 223 10.27 -10.91 6.07
CA ALA A 223 10.88 -12.23 6.25
C ALA A 223 12.37 -12.12 5.91
N LEU A 224 13.23 -12.73 6.73
CA LEU A 224 14.69 -12.65 6.57
C LEU A 224 15.18 -13.51 5.39
N GLU A 225 14.41 -14.54 5.04
CA GLU A 225 14.71 -15.53 4.01
C GLU A 225 14.75 -14.91 2.61
N ASP A 226 13.84 -13.97 2.31
CA ASP A 226 13.74 -13.27 1.03
C ASP A 226 14.01 -11.77 1.18
N ALA A 227 15.19 -11.44 1.69
CA ALA A 227 15.57 -10.07 2.01
C ALA A 227 15.39 -9.12 0.81
N GLY A 228 14.57 -8.08 0.99
CA GLY A 228 14.32 -7.04 -0.03
C GLY A 228 13.05 -7.22 -0.86
N PHE A 229 12.38 -8.38 -0.78
CA PHE A 229 11.12 -8.64 -1.49
C PHE A 229 9.87 -8.40 -0.65
N ASN A 230 10.05 -8.25 0.66
CA ASN A 230 8.99 -7.94 1.60
C ASN A 230 9.07 -6.51 2.15
N HIS A 231 7.92 -5.97 2.55
CA HIS A 231 7.75 -4.56 2.88
C HIS A 231 6.68 -4.36 3.97
N ASN A 232 6.78 -3.26 4.71
CA ASN A 232 5.64 -2.78 5.51
C ASN A 232 4.48 -2.36 4.59
N LEU A 233 4.77 -1.63 3.51
CA LEU A 233 3.81 -1.24 2.48
C LEU A 233 4.34 -1.61 1.10
N TYR A 234 3.55 -2.37 0.34
CA TYR A 234 3.72 -2.55 -1.10
C TYR A 234 2.43 -2.14 -1.80
N LEU A 235 2.44 -0.97 -2.45
CA LEU A 235 1.23 -0.37 -3.02
C LEU A 235 1.22 -0.42 -4.54
N GLY A 236 0.10 -0.86 -5.13
CA GLY A 236 -0.17 -0.84 -6.57
C GLY A 236 -1.60 -0.39 -6.86
N GLY A 237 -1.92 -0.14 -8.14
CA GLY A 237 -3.25 0.32 -8.57
C GLY A 237 -3.28 1.77 -9.09
N ASP A 238 -4.48 2.33 -9.20
CA ASP A 238 -4.69 3.70 -9.72
C ASP A 238 -4.32 4.80 -8.72
N SER A 239 -4.78 4.71 -7.47
CA SER A 239 -4.49 5.75 -6.47
C SER A 239 -4.50 5.26 -5.02
N ALA A 240 -3.62 5.85 -4.21
CA ALA A 240 -3.55 5.59 -2.77
C ALA A 240 -3.22 6.85 -1.96
N GLU A 241 -3.82 6.94 -0.78
CA GLU A 241 -3.53 7.92 0.26
C GLU A 241 -3.09 7.19 1.54
N VAL A 242 -1.91 7.53 2.04
CA VAL A 242 -1.39 7.06 3.32
C VAL A 242 -1.27 8.28 4.24
N SER A 243 -1.93 8.28 5.39
CA SER A 243 -1.92 9.46 6.26
C SER A 243 -1.90 9.16 7.76
N ARG A 244 -1.17 9.97 8.52
CA ARG A 244 -1.12 9.89 9.99
C ARG A 244 -0.71 8.50 10.51
N CYS A 245 0.15 7.81 9.76
CA CYS A 245 0.65 6.49 10.13
C CYS A 245 2.06 6.56 10.71
N GLU A 246 2.38 5.60 11.58
CA GLU A 246 3.75 5.19 11.88
C GLU A 246 4.10 3.98 11.01
N ILE A 247 5.24 4.03 10.31
CA ILE A 247 5.70 2.98 9.40
C ILE A 247 7.17 2.73 9.70
N ALA A 248 7.50 1.59 10.31
CA ALA A 248 8.83 1.39 10.86
C ALA A 248 9.34 -0.06 10.95
N TRP A 249 10.67 -0.17 11.10
CA TRP A 249 11.38 -1.43 11.40
C TRP A 249 10.95 -2.63 10.54
N PRO A 250 10.86 -2.54 9.21
CA PRO A 250 10.62 -3.71 8.40
C PRO A 250 11.81 -4.67 8.60
N LEU A 251 11.55 -5.97 8.75
CA LEU A 251 12.61 -6.95 9.03
C LEU A 251 13.63 -6.99 7.89
N THR A 252 13.15 -6.81 6.66
CA THR A 252 13.96 -6.54 5.48
C THR A 252 13.24 -5.57 4.54
N GLY A 253 13.87 -5.19 3.44
CA GLY A 253 13.22 -4.37 2.42
C GLY A 253 12.91 -2.94 2.89
N HIS A 254 11.77 -2.41 2.47
CA HIS A 254 11.43 -0.99 2.55
C HIS A 254 10.25 -0.75 3.48
N ASN A 255 10.20 0.45 4.08
CA ASN A 255 9.00 0.89 4.77
C ASN A 255 7.83 1.09 3.79
N LEU A 256 8.09 1.76 2.66
CA LEU A 256 7.09 1.96 1.62
C LEU A 256 7.70 1.71 0.24
N LYS A 257 7.31 0.61 -0.40
CA LYS A 257 7.48 0.41 -1.84
C LYS A 257 6.15 0.73 -2.54
N SER A 258 6.21 1.52 -3.60
CA SER A 258 5.00 1.87 -4.36
C SER A 258 5.23 1.77 -5.85
N ARG A 259 4.15 1.34 -6.52
CA ARG A 259 3.93 1.19 -7.95
C ARG A 259 2.54 1.70 -8.33
N VAL A 260 1.89 2.42 -7.41
CA VAL A 260 0.59 3.04 -7.66
C VAL A 260 0.80 4.20 -8.63
N HIS A 261 -0.19 4.42 -9.49
CA HIS A 261 -0.11 5.52 -10.44
C HIS A 261 -0.09 6.89 -9.74
N ARG A 262 -1.00 7.18 -8.79
CA ARG A 262 -0.97 8.42 -7.99
C ARG A 262 -0.88 8.15 -6.50
N LEU A 263 0.10 8.73 -5.82
CA LEU A 263 0.33 8.52 -4.39
C LEU A 263 0.35 9.83 -3.62
N THR A 264 -0.36 9.86 -2.49
CA THR A 264 -0.16 10.87 -1.45
C THR A 264 0.24 10.21 -0.13
N VAL A 265 1.34 10.65 0.46
CA VAL A 265 1.77 10.24 1.81
C VAL A 265 1.85 11.50 2.66
N SER A 266 1.04 11.57 3.72
CA SER A 266 0.93 12.79 4.51
C SER A 266 0.93 12.61 6.03
N ASN A 267 1.65 13.48 6.73
CA ASN A 267 1.71 13.53 8.19
C ASN A 267 2.09 12.17 8.83
N CYS A 268 2.90 11.37 8.15
CA CYS A 268 3.39 10.09 8.64
C CYS A 268 4.74 10.24 9.35
N PHE A 269 5.02 9.31 10.27
CA PHE A 269 6.37 9.05 10.77
C PHE A 269 6.90 7.77 10.13
N ILE A 270 7.92 7.90 9.29
CA ILE A 270 8.49 6.80 8.50
C ILE A 270 9.94 6.65 8.92
N HIS A 271 10.31 5.51 9.51
CA HIS A 271 11.65 5.40 10.04
C HIS A 271 12.22 3.99 10.18
N ASP A 272 13.53 3.97 10.34
CA ASP A 272 14.31 2.80 10.69
C ASP A 272 14.14 1.62 9.70
N SER A 273 14.08 1.94 8.41
CA SER A 273 14.13 0.92 7.36
C SER A 273 15.51 0.29 7.25
N ALA A 274 15.55 -1.04 7.12
CA ALA A 274 16.77 -1.78 6.81
C ALA A 274 17.31 -1.50 5.39
N ASN A 275 16.53 -0.80 4.55
CA ASN A 275 16.88 -0.37 3.19
C ASN A 275 16.41 1.09 2.99
N ARG A 276 16.02 1.53 1.79
CA ARG A 276 15.36 2.85 1.59
C ARG A 276 14.10 2.99 2.45
N GLU A 277 13.76 4.23 2.83
CA GLU A 277 12.47 4.49 3.50
C GLU A 277 11.34 4.41 2.49
N LEU A 278 11.53 5.05 1.34
CA LEU A 278 10.57 5.07 0.25
C LEU A 278 11.25 4.62 -1.06
N ASP A 279 10.65 3.62 -1.69
CA ASP A 279 11.04 3.09 -3.00
C ASP A 279 9.84 3.22 -3.95
N LEU A 280 9.77 4.38 -4.61
CA LEU A 280 8.65 4.84 -5.44
C LEU A 280 8.98 4.55 -6.90
N VAL A 281 8.59 3.38 -7.38
CA VAL A 281 9.18 2.81 -8.59
C VAL A 281 8.14 2.49 -9.66
N ASP A 282 8.67 2.24 -10.84
CA ASP A 282 7.93 1.95 -12.06
C ASP A 282 7.07 0.68 -12.01
N SER A 283 5.99 0.72 -12.78
CA SER A 283 5.10 -0.39 -13.09
C SER A 283 4.39 -0.10 -14.41
N LYS A 284 4.39 -1.12 -15.27
CA LYS A 284 3.57 -1.13 -16.48
C LYS A 284 2.09 -0.95 -16.13
N GLU A 285 1.36 -0.22 -16.97
CA GLU A 285 -0.07 0.11 -16.86
C GLU A 285 -0.46 0.96 -15.63
N ASN A 286 0.53 1.41 -14.84
CA ASN A 286 0.34 2.23 -13.66
C ASN A 286 1.19 3.49 -13.75
N THR A 287 2.46 3.42 -13.36
CA THR A 287 3.33 4.59 -13.29
C THR A 287 3.82 5.05 -14.67
N ASP A 288 3.71 4.19 -15.69
CA ASP A 288 3.97 4.54 -17.08
C ASP A 288 2.85 5.39 -17.70
N GLN A 289 1.72 5.54 -17.00
CA GLN A 289 0.64 6.42 -17.40
C GLN A 289 0.99 7.88 -17.10
N PRO A 290 0.56 8.85 -17.94
CA PRO A 290 0.83 10.26 -17.70
C PRO A 290 0.31 10.75 -16.35
N GLN A 291 1.05 11.64 -15.68
CA GLN A 291 0.68 12.24 -14.39
C GLN A 291 0.69 11.24 -13.23
N SER A 292 1.65 10.31 -13.24
CA SER A 292 1.94 9.35 -12.17
C SER A 292 2.62 10.01 -10.96
N ASP A 293 1.99 11.06 -10.44
CA ASP A 293 2.57 11.97 -9.47
C ASP A 293 2.59 11.37 -8.05
N VAL A 294 3.63 11.74 -7.30
CA VAL A 294 3.76 11.41 -5.88
C VAL A 294 3.89 12.69 -5.06
N LEU A 295 3.02 12.84 -4.06
CA LEU A 295 3.08 13.90 -3.06
C LEU A 295 3.48 13.33 -1.71
N LEU A 296 4.62 13.79 -1.18
CA LEU A 296 5.03 13.57 0.21
C LEU A 296 4.86 14.89 0.96
N GLU A 297 3.91 14.95 1.90
CA GLU A 297 3.64 16.18 2.67
C GLU A 297 3.70 16.00 4.19
N GLY A 298 4.42 16.90 4.88
CA GLY A 298 4.33 16.99 6.34
C GLY A 298 4.85 15.76 7.08
N ASN A 299 5.62 14.90 6.39
CA ASN A 299 6.13 13.67 6.97
C ASN A 299 7.42 13.91 7.75
N ARG A 300 7.67 13.07 8.75
CA ARG A 300 8.99 12.89 9.35
C ARG A 300 9.58 11.59 8.82
N ILE A 301 10.70 11.66 8.12
CA ILE A 301 11.35 10.52 7.46
C ILE A 301 12.76 10.37 8.03
N VAL A 302 13.05 9.29 8.73
CA VAL A 302 14.31 9.13 9.49
C VAL A 302 14.98 7.83 9.14
N LYS A 303 16.20 7.88 8.63
CA LYS A 303 16.97 6.66 8.39
C LYS A 303 17.48 6.02 9.66
N ASP A 304 17.44 4.69 9.68
CA ASP A 304 18.18 3.87 10.64
C ASP A 304 19.67 4.22 10.53
N PRO A 305 20.34 4.72 11.59
CA PRO A 305 21.79 4.90 11.58
C PRO A 305 22.56 3.59 11.36
N ASN A 306 21.94 2.44 11.64
CA ASN A 306 22.48 1.12 11.43
C ASN A 306 21.96 0.44 10.15
N CYS A 307 21.37 1.20 9.21
CA CYS A 307 20.85 0.69 7.95
C CYS A 307 21.88 -0.21 7.24
N ARG A 308 21.52 -1.49 7.06
CA ARG A 308 22.37 -2.51 6.44
C ARG A 308 22.30 -2.49 4.92
N GLY A 309 21.16 -2.08 4.36
CA GLY A 309 20.88 -2.02 2.94
C GLY A 309 21.21 -0.67 2.30
N ASN A 310 20.37 -0.23 1.36
CA ASN A 310 20.61 1.02 0.65
C ASN A 310 20.47 2.23 1.60
N LYS A 311 21.49 3.09 1.62
CA LYS A 311 21.56 4.25 2.50
C LYS A 311 20.82 5.47 1.96
N ASN A 312 20.38 5.47 0.71
CA ASN A 312 19.49 6.50 0.15
C ASN A 312 18.15 6.49 0.90
N VAL A 313 17.52 7.66 1.01
CA VAL A 313 16.25 7.80 1.74
C VAL A 313 15.06 7.51 0.82
N ILE A 314 15.03 8.17 -0.32
CA ILE A 314 13.94 8.12 -1.29
C ILE A 314 14.52 7.72 -2.65
N HIS A 315 13.88 6.76 -3.30
CA HIS A 315 14.08 6.48 -4.72
C HIS A 315 12.79 6.78 -5.47
N PHE A 316 12.91 7.46 -6.61
CA PHE A 316 11.82 7.77 -7.52
C PHE A 316 12.26 7.51 -8.96
N GLY A 317 11.52 6.64 -9.66
CA GLY A 317 11.78 6.34 -11.06
C GLY A 317 11.80 4.84 -11.38
N SER A 318 12.76 4.40 -12.19
CA SER A 318 12.79 3.05 -12.74
C SER A 318 13.56 2.04 -11.87
N ASP A 319 12.96 0.86 -11.69
CA ASP A 319 13.44 -0.37 -11.05
C ASP A 319 13.33 -1.57 -12.02
N GLN A 320 12.35 -1.56 -12.94
CA GLN A 320 12.11 -2.63 -13.91
C GLN A 320 12.35 -2.25 -15.39
N GLY A 321 12.91 -1.06 -15.64
CA GLY A 321 13.13 -0.57 -17.01
C GLY A 321 11.84 -0.11 -17.70
N VAL A 322 10.76 0.07 -16.94
CA VAL A 322 9.54 0.77 -17.35
C VAL A 322 9.66 2.24 -16.97
N ARG A 323 8.97 3.09 -17.72
CA ARG A 323 8.93 4.53 -17.46
C ARG A 323 8.12 4.87 -16.20
N HIS A 324 8.57 5.87 -15.45
CA HIS A 324 7.75 6.57 -14.46
C HIS A 324 7.39 7.97 -14.99
N ASP A 325 6.16 8.17 -15.45
CA ASP A 325 5.69 9.42 -16.05
C ASP A 325 5.00 10.31 -15.00
N GLY A 326 5.79 10.87 -14.07
CA GLY A 326 5.25 11.67 -12.98
C GLY A 326 6.24 12.63 -12.32
N ILE A 327 5.74 13.46 -11.42
CA ILE A 327 6.50 14.41 -10.62
C ILE A 327 6.52 13.95 -9.17
N LEU A 328 7.72 13.92 -8.57
CA LEU A 328 7.88 13.79 -7.13
C LEU A 328 7.81 15.17 -6.47
N THR A 329 6.84 15.37 -5.58
CA THR A 329 6.71 16.60 -4.78
C THR A 329 6.94 16.30 -3.31
N LEU A 330 7.94 16.96 -2.71
CA LEU A 330 8.16 16.97 -1.26
C LEU A 330 7.77 18.34 -0.72
N ARG A 331 6.80 18.38 0.19
CA ARG A 331 6.32 19.60 0.83
C ARG A 331 6.36 19.50 2.35
N LYS A 332 7.02 20.44 3.05
CA LYS A 332 7.01 20.53 4.52
C LYS A 332 7.45 19.25 5.26
N ASN A 333 8.29 18.42 4.64
CA ASN A 333 8.79 17.21 5.31
C ASN A 333 10.01 17.55 6.17
N HIS A 334 10.25 16.75 7.22
CA HIS A 334 11.52 16.69 7.93
C HIS A 334 12.22 15.37 7.61
N ILE A 335 13.33 15.44 6.89
CA ILE A 335 14.10 14.27 6.44
C ILE A 335 15.44 14.24 7.20
N VAL A 336 15.70 13.12 7.86
CA VAL A 336 16.90 12.92 8.68
C VAL A 336 17.66 11.70 8.17
N THR A 337 18.94 11.89 7.84
CA THR A 337 19.82 10.77 7.47
C THR A 337 21.24 11.04 7.93
N PRO A 338 21.89 10.11 8.64
CA PRO A 338 23.29 10.28 9.05
C PRO A 338 24.28 10.00 7.91
N PHE A 339 23.81 9.47 6.78
CA PHE A 339 24.66 8.98 5.70
C PHE A 339 25.10 10.07 4.73
N SER A 340 26.24 9.86 4.07
CA SER A 340 26.75 10.70 2.98
C SER A 340 26.25 10.30 1.60
N SER A 341 25.35 9.30 1.54
CA SER A 341 24.68 8.89 0.32
C SER A 341 23.61 9.92 -0.09
N PRO A 342 23.20 9.93 -1.36
CA PRO A 342 22.12 10.79 -1.83
C PRO A 342 20.84 10.65 -0.99
N VAL A 343 20.21 11.77 -0.64
CA VAL A 343 18.90 11.71 0.03
C VAL A 343 17.84 11.21 -0.94
N ILE A 344 17.83 11.77 -2.15
CA ILE A 344 16.89 11.45 -3.21
C ILE A 344 17.66 10.89 -4.41
N ASP A 345 17.25 9.71 -4.85
CA ASP A 345 17.73 9.06 -6.07
C ASP A 345 16.64 9.15 -7.14
N LEU A 346 16.90 9.94 -8.19
CA LEU A 346 16.00 10.14 -9.33
C LEU A 346 16.52 9.35 -10.53
N SER A 347 15.94 8.18 -10.76
CA SER A 347 16.32 7.28 -11.85
C SER A 347 15.46 7.43 -13.11
N ASP A 348 14.27 8.03 -12.96
CA ASP A 348 13.36 8.42 -14.03
C ASP A 348 12.38 9.49 -13.48
N GLY A 349 11.41 9.93 -14.27
CA GLY A 349 10.43 10.94 -13.87
C GLY A 349 10.45 12.18 -14.75
N ASN A 350 9.43 13.02 -14.59
CA ASN A 350 9.34 14.31 -15.27
C ASN A 350 9.88 15.47 -14.42
N GLY A 351 9.91 15.33 -13.09
CA GLY A 351 10.35 16.42 -12.23
C GLY A 351 10.46 16.10 -10.75
N LEU A 352 11.16 16.97 -10.05
CA LEU A 352 11.25 17.02 -8.59
C LEU A 352 10.90 18.43 -8.10
N VAL A 353 9.95 18.52 -7.17
CA VAL A 353 9.55 19.76 -6.52
C VAL A 353 9.83 19.69 -5.02
N LEU A 354 10.66 20.60 -4.50
CA LEU A 354 11.03 20.69 -3.09
C LEU A 354 10.51 21.98 -2.46
N GLN A 355 9.52 21.91 -1.58
CA GLN A 355 8.94 23.09 -0.95
C GLN A 355 8.97 23.02 0.57
N LYS A 356 9.67 23.97 1.21
CA LYS A 356 9.64 24.15 2.66
C LYS A 356 10.03 22.91 3.47
N ASN A 357 10.87 22.03 2.91
CA ASN A 357 11.36 20.85 3.63
C ASN A 357 12.54 21.22 4.54
N ARG A 358 12.72 20.46 5.61
CA ARG A 358 13.90 20.50 6.47
C ARG A 358 14.69 19.22 6.31
N PHE A 359 15.99 19.35 6.04
CA PHE A 359 16.93 18.23 5.98
C PHE A 359 17.86 18.29 7.20
N SER A 360 18.30 17.14 7.71
CA SER A 360 19.22 17.05 8.83
C SER A 360 20.14 15.84 8.69
N ASP A 361 21.39 15.98 9.09
CA ASP A 361 22.42 14.92 9.05
C ASP A 361 22.50 14.10 10.36
N ALA A 362 21.52 14.27 11.26
CA ALA A 362 21.54 13.71 12.62
C ALA A 362 22.80 14.06 13.43
N GLY A 363 23.50 15.16 13.11
CA GLY A 363 24.74 15.56 13.76
C GLY A 363 25.98 14.79 13.30
N SER A 364 25.89 14.02 12.22
CA SER A 364 27.03 13.24 11.72
C SER A 364 28.09 14.07 10.99
N GLY A 365 27.79 15.32 10.63
CA GLY A 365 28.67 16.15 9.81
C GLY A 365 28.72 15.70 8.35
N SER A 366 27.76 14.88 7.90
CA SER A 366 27.72 14.28 6.57
C SER A 366 27.54 15.28 5.42
N ARG A 367 28.37 15.14 4.37
CA ARG A 367 28.26 15.87 3.10
C ARG A 367 27.42 15.12 2.06
N ALA A 368 26.17 14.85 2.40
CA ALA A 368 25.26 14.15 1.47
C ALA A 368 24.93 15.03 0.26
N PRO A 369 25.01 14.50 -0.98
CA PRO A 369 24.32 15.13 -2.09
C PRO A 369 22.81 15.06 -1.84
N LEU A 370 22.11 16.16 -2.06
CA LEU A 370 20.66 16.16 -1.87
C LEU A 370 19.97 15.24 -2.89
N VAL A 371 20.40 15.32 -4.15
CA VAL A 371 19.81 14.60 -5.28
C VAL A 371 20.92 13.95 -6.09
N GLN A 372 20.74 12.66 -6.38
CA GLN A 372 21.46 11.98 -7.45
C GLN A 372 20.49 11.81 -8.62
N LYS A 373 20.85 12.35 -9.78
CA LYS A 373 20.13 12.12 -11.03
C LYS A 373 20.83 11.00 -11.80
N ARG A 374 20.13 9.89 -12.02
CA ARG A 374 20.57 8.78 -12.88
C ARG A 374 19.76 8.68 -14.17
N ALA A 375 18.65 9.40 -14.24
CA ALA A 375 17.80 9.40 -15.42
C ALA A 375 18.50 9.99 -16.65
N GLU A 376 18.34 9.34 -17.80
CA GLU A 376 18.89 9.79 -19.08
C GLU A 376 18.13 11.01 -19.63
N ASN A 377 16.85 11.14 -19.30
CA ASN A 377 16.00 12.24 -19.71
C ASN A 377 16.29 13.52 -18.90
N GLU A 378 15.84 14.66 -19.43
CA GLU A 378 15.84 15.92 -18.68
C GLU A 378 14.77 15.87 -17.57
N ILE A 379 15.17 16.16 -16.33
CA ILE A 379 14.27 16.19 -15.17
C ILE A 379 14.28 17.62 -14.64
N SER A 380 13.12 18.27 -14.60
CA SER A 380 12.98 19.60 -14.03
C SER A 380 13.05 19.52 -12.50
N ILE A 381 14.09 20.10 -11.90
CA ILE A 381 14.22 20.21 -10.43
C ILE A 381 13.93 21.66 -10.03
N ARG A 382 12.95 21.85 -9.13
CA ARG A 382 12.58 23.18 -8.62
C ARG A 382 12.42 23.14 -7.12
N GLY A 383 12.74 24.23 -6.43
CA GLY A 383 12.46 24.29 -5.01
C GLY A 383 12.51 25.69 -4.40
N SER A 384 11.86 25.83 -3.26
CA SER A 384 11.82 27.08 -2.50
C SER A 384 11.63 26.84 -1.00
N GLY A 385 12.26 27.68 -0.18
CA GLY A 385 12.10 27.70 1.28
C GLY A 385 12.61 26.44 2.01
N ASN A 386 13.42 25.59 1.37
CA ASN A 386 13.99 24.41 2.02
C ASN A 386 15.16 24.80 2.95
N GLN A 387 15.33 24.05 4.03
CA GLN A 387 16.41 24.21 5.01
C GLN A 387 17.36 23.02 4.93
N PHE A 388 18.65 23.28 4.80
CA PHE A 388 19.70 22.27 4.68
C PHE A 388 20.80 22.51 5.72
N PRO A 389 21.48 21.46 6.20
CA PRO A 389 22.78 21.60 6.86
C PRO A 389 23.80 22.25 5.92
N GLU A 390 24.77 23.02 6.45
CA GLU A 390 25.76 23.78 5.66
C GLU A 390 26.60 22.91 4.73
N ASN A 391 26.77 21.63 5.06
CA ASN A 391 27.59 20.65 4.39
C ASN A 391 26.87 19.90 3.26
N PHE A 392 25.58 20.13 3.02
CA PHE A 392 24.84 19.45 1.94
C PHE A 392 25.23 19.97 0.56
N ILE A 393 25.44 19.06 -0.38
CA ILE A 393 25.74 19.40 -1.77
C ILE A 393 24.41 19.53 -2.52
N LEU A 394 24.05 20.77 -2.85
CA LEU A 394 22.84 21.07 -3.61
C LEU A 394 23.08 20.82 -5.11
N PRO A 395 22.05 20.38 -5.86
CA PRO A 395 22.14 20.31 -7.31
C PRO A 395 22.42 21.72 -7.86
N VAL A 396 23.47 21.84 -8.67
CA VAL A 396 23.81 23.10 -9.33
C VAL A 396 22.68 23.42 -10.31
N SER A 397 21.96 24.52 -10.09
CA SER A 397 21.02 25.03 -11.09
C SER A 397 21.82 25.44 -12.32
N ARG A 398 21.61 24.76 -13.44
CA ARG A 398 22.00 25.27 -14.76
C ARG A 398 20.83 26.01 -15.37
#